data_AF-A0A9P6BFA1-F1
#
_entry.id   AF-A0A9P6BFA1-F1
#
_cell.length_a   1.000
_cell.length_b   1.000
_cell.length_c   1.000
_cell.angle_alpha   90.00
_cell.angle_beta   90.00
_cell.angle_gamma   90.00
#
_symmetry.space_group_name_H-M   'P 1'
#
loop_
_entity.id
_entity.type
_entity.pdbx_description
1 polymer ?
#
loop_
_entity_poly.entity_id
_entity_poly.type
_entity_poly.pdbx_seq_one_letter_code
_entity_poly.pdbx_strand_id
1 'polypeptide(L)'
;MKFTAVLTVALAGIAATSAHSLIAYPPPRGGYGTKNQKHGFSGNIQSFINYHDDNNGFTVKFPCGGYDPRSPVTKFKAGQIVDVQFAITDQYKRMDDKRKHSGVPPPMPKRRSGNRFDKMKSNPRHGGGECEFHLSYDGGKTLNTIGRYTKTCPSIYDKWPVKIPDNAKECKQKGKCLFVWTWLAHTLPQWYMNCADIELTNTKVSPSKQKVPPKMNSNRLNALSKKGLKLKAPGEAGYGNDLYEDSGPISKEKNDNRNGIIPKSSLKI
;
A
#
# COMPACT_ATOMS: atom_id res chain seq x y z
N MET A 1 47.47 0.60 -39.17
CA MET A 1 46.98 0.67 -37.77
C MET A 1 45.48 0.45 -37.79
N LYS A 2 44.99 -0.69 -37.29
CA LYS A 2 43.54 -1.00 -37.24
C LYS A 2 43.02 -0.50 -35.89
N PHE A 3 42.15 0.52 -35.91
CA PHE A 3 41.47 0.99 -34.70
C PHE A 3 40.29 0.08 -34.41
N THR A 4 40.43 -0.75 -33.36
CA THR A 4 39.31 -1.52 -32.80
C THR A 4 38.49 -0.57 -31.94
N ALA A 5 37.31 -0.15 -32.44
CA ALA A 5 36.35 0.60 -31.64
C ALA A 5 35.75 -0.34 -30.59
N VAL A 6 36.20 -0.23 -29.34
CA VAL A 6 35.57 -0.88 -28.19
C VAL A 6 34.27 -0.14 -27.90
N LEU A 7 33.16 -0.69 -28.40
CA LEU A 7 31.82 -0.21 -28.08
C LEU A 7 31.56 -0.50 -26.59
N THR A 8 31.79 0.51 -25.75
CA THR A 8 31.44 0.44 -24.33
C THR A 8 29.91 0.44 -24.25
N VAL A 9 29.31 -0.74 -24.11
CA VAL A 9 27.91 -0.85 -23.72
C VAL A 9 27.83 -0.30 -22.31
N ALA A 10 27.45 0.97 -22.19
CA ALA A 10 27.02 1.53 -20.93
C ALA A 10 25.81 0.71 -20.49
N LEU A 11 26.02 -0.27 -19.60
CA LEU A 11 24.94 -0.80 -18.79
C LEU A 11 24.38 0.41 -18.05
N ALA A 12 23.27 0.95 -18.56
CA ALA A 12 22.40 1.79 -17.78
C ALA A 12 21.91 0.90 -16.62
N GLY A 13 22.66 0.92 -15.52
CA GLY A 13 22.21 0.35 -14.26
C GLY A 13 20.88 1.00 -13.98
N ILE A 14 19.80 0.25 -14.15
CA ILE A 14 18.48 0.67 -13.70
C ILE A 14 18.62 0.71 -12.18
N ALA A 15 19.00 1.87 -11.65
CA ALA A 15 18.81 2.16 -10.25
C ALA A 15 17.35 1.81 -9.99
N ALA A 16 17.11 0.77 -9.19
CA ALA A 16 15.78 0.36 -8.82
C ALA A 16 15.21 1.52 -7.99
N THR A 17 14.59 2.50 -8.67
CA THR A 17 13.94 3.62 -8.04
C THR A 17 12.76 3.03 -7.28
N SER A 18 12.92 2.85 -5.96
CA SER A 18 11.82 2.44 -5.11
C SER A 18 10.69 3.45 -5.26
N ALA A 19 9.44 3.02 -5.42
CA ALA A 19 8.34 3.92 -5.10
C ALA A 19 8.35 4.19 -3.61
N HIS A 20 7.97 5.41 -3.25
CA HIS A 20 8.11 5.91 -1.89
C HIS A 20 6.74 6.03 -1.20
N SER A 21 5.71 5.32 -1.68
CA SER A 21 4.35 5.42 -1.13
C SER A 21 4.07 4.42 -0.01
N LEU A 22 3.46 4.92 1.06
CA LEU A 22 2.99 4.12 2.19
C LEU A 22 1.63 4.63 2.67
N ILE A 23 0.89 3.81 3.40
CA ILE A 23 -0.34 4.25 4.06
C ILE A 23 -0.03 5.23 5.20
N ALA A 24 -0.62 6.42 5.12
CA ALA A 24 -0.61 7.47 6.12
C ALA A 24 -1.82 7.44 7.04
N TYR A 25 -2.92 6.79 6.71
CA TYR A 25 -3.94 6.47 7.70
C TYR A 25 -4.74 5.25 7.25
N PRO A 26 -5.00 4.25 8.12
CA PRO A 26 -4.51 4.12 9.49
C PRO A 26 -2.98 3.93 9.63
N PRO A 27 -2.37 4.27 10.79
CA PRO A 27 -0.96 3.99 11.13
C PRO A 27 -0.48 2.56 10.85
N PRO A 28 0.43 2.34 9.89
CA PRO A 28 0.95 1.01 9.62
C PRO A 28 2.06 0.63 10.59
N ARG A 29 2.34 -0.67 10.68
CA ARG A 29 3.56 -1.25 11.24
C ARG A 29 4.79 -0.69 10.54
N GLY A 30 5.76 -0.20 11.32
CA GLY A 30 6.96 0.45 10.80
C GLY A 30 6.76 1.91 10.36
N GLY A 31 5.56 2.46 10.55
CA GLY A 31 5.21 3.84 10.22
C GLY A 31 5.25 4.78 11.44
N TYR A 32 4.46 5.85 11.35
CA TYR A 32 4.31 6.83 12.43
C TYR A 32 3.65 6.20 13.65
N GLY A 33 4.14 6.59 14.83
CA GLY A 33 3.69 6.12 16.13
C GLY A 33 4.25 4.75 16.51
N THR A 34 4.97 4.05 15.64
CA THR A 34 5.56 2.76 16.00
C THR A 34 6.77 2.97 16.92
N LYS A 35 6.71 2.42 18.13
CA LYS A 35 7.80 2.51 19.12
C LYS A 35 8.76 1.34 19.01
N ASN A 36 10.05 1.58 19.23
CA ASN A 36 11.09 0.55 19.38
C ASN A 36 11.05 -0.53 18.29
N GLN A 37 10.83 -0.14 17.03
CA GLN A 37 11.04 -1.04 15.91
C GLN A 37 12.52 -1.29 15.76
N LYS A 38 12.93 -2.57 15.72
CA LYS A 38 14.32 -2.96 15.47
C LYS A 38 14.91 -2.30 14.22
N HIS A 39 14.04 -1.95 13.27
CA HIS A 39 14.39 -1.25 12.04
C HIS A 39 13.75 0.14 11.90
N GLY A 40 13.14 0.72 12.95
CA GLY A 40 12.50 2.05 12.90
C GLY A 40 11.54 2.24 11.70
N PHE A 41 11.27 3.49 11.34
CA PHE A 41 10.96 3.80 9.94
C PHE A 41 12.29 3.66 9.18
N SER A 42 12.65 2.45 8.75
CA SER A 42 13.90 2.17 8.01
C SER A 42 13.92 2.83 6.63
N GLY A 43 12.89 3.57 6.25
CA GLY A 43 12.62 3.92 4.86
C GLY A 43 12.19 2.71 4.02
N ASN A 44 12.13 1.49 4.57
CA ASN A 44 11.78 0.31 3.78
C ASN A 44 10.29 -0.05 3.80
N ILE A 45 9.49 0.62 4.61
CA ILE A 45 8.03 0.38 4.69
C ILE A 45 7.32 0.73 3.38
N GLN A 46 7.87 1.70 2.66
CA GLN A 46 7.39 2.11 1.35
C GLN A 46 7.90 1.20 0.22
N SER A 47 8.83 0.29 0.51
CA SER A 47 9.44 -0.57 -0.50
C SER A 47 8.55 -1.78 -0.77
N PHE A 48 8.70 -2.34 -1.96
CA PHE A 48 7.91 -3.51 -2.38
C PHE A 48 8.35 -4.77 -1.63
N ILE A 49 7.46 -5.76 -1.55
CA ILE A 49 7.74 -7.06 -0.95
C ILE A 49 8.98 -7.69 -1.62
N ASN A 50 9.82 -8.31 -0.82
CA ASN A 50 11.16 -8.84 -1.08
C ASN A 50 12.12 -7.86 -1.76
N TYR A 51 11.97 -6.57 -1.49
CA TYR A 51 13.09 -5.63 -1.57
C TYR A 51 14.10 -5.97 -0.47
N HIS A 52 15.39 -5.97 -0.82
CA HIS A 52 16.52 -6.16 0.09
C HIS A 52 17.28 -4.83 0.19
N ASP A 53 17.50 -4.35 1.41
CA ASP A 53 18.31 -3.17 1.68
C ASP A 53 19.71 -3.61 2.10
N ASP A 54 20.67 -3.46 1.18
CA ASP A 54 22.06 -3.89 1.37
C ASP A 54 22.76 -3.11 2.50
N ASN A 55 22.27 -1.92 2.86
CA ASN A 55 22.89 -1.09 3.89
C ASN A 55 22.64 -1.60 5.30
N ASN A 56 21.55 -2.34 5.53
CA ASN A 56 21.18 -2.84 6.86
C ASN A 56 20.72 -4.31 6.88
N GLY A 57 20.80 -5.00 5.74
CA GLY A 57 20.38 -6.40 5.56
C GLY A 57 18.88 -6.63 5.74
N PHE A 58 18.06 -5.57 5.78
CA PHE A 58 16.62 -5.70 5.97
C PHE A 58 15.97 -6.16 4.66
N THR A 59 15.09 -7.16 4.76
CA THR A 59 14.24 -7.58 3.65
C THR A 59 12.79 -7.29 4.00
N VAL A 60 12.07 -6.63 3.09
CA VAL A 60 10.63 -6.42 3.22
C VAL A 60 9.93 -7.75 2.99
N LYS A 61 9.47 -8.42 4.04
CA LYS A 61 8.88 -9.77 3.92
C LYS A 61 7.36 -9.73 3.83
N PHE A 62 6.77 -10.67 3.11
CA PHE A 62 5.35 -10.98 3.30
C PHE A 62 5.16 -11.81 4.59
N PRO A 63 4.15 -11.53 5.43
CA PRO A 63 3.23 -10.40 5.36
C PRO A 63 3.78 -9.14 6.07
N CYS A 64 3.16 -7.99 5.78
CA CYS A 64 3.33 -6.74 6.53
C CYS A 64 4.77 -6.19 6.55
N GLY A 65 5.56 -6.48 5.54
CA GLY A 65 6.97 -6.07 5.45
C GLY A 65 7.90 -6.75 6.45
N GLY A 66 7.41 -7.69 7.27
CA GLY A 66 8.16 -8.26 8.40
C GLY A 66 8.24 -7.35 9.63
N TYR A 67 7.46 -6.25 9.67
CA TYR A 67 7.44 -5.33 10.80
C TYR A 67 6.66 -5.90 12.00
N ASP A 68 7.18 -5.64 13.21
CA ASP A 68 6.55 -6.08 14.46
C ASP A 68 5.18 -5.39 14.69
N PRO A 69 4.24 -6.06 15.38
CA PRO A 69 2.93 -5.50 15.76
C PRO A 69 3.03 -4.50 16.93
N ARG A 70 3.85 -3.47 16.76
CA ARG A 70 4.14 -2.42 17.75
C ARG A 70 3.58 -1.06 17.35
N SER A 71 2.73 -1.01 16.32
CA SER A 71 2.10 0.23 15.87
C SER A 71 0.92 0.64 16.76
N PRO A 72 0.52 1.93 16.70
CA PRO A 72 -0.73 2.37 17.28
C PRO A 72 -1.90 1.52 16.76
N VAL A 73 -2.76 1.08 17.68
CA VAL A 73 -3.95 0.32 17.33
C VAL A 73 -5.06 1.29 16.95
N THR A 74 -5.58 1.17 15.74
CA THR A 74 -6.69 2.02 15.27
C THR A 74 -8.02 1.35 15.55
N LYS A 75 -8.93 2.05 16.23
CA LYS A 75 -10.26 1.51 16.57
C LYS A 75 -11.24 1.74 15.44
N PHE A 76 -11.80 0.65 14.92
CA PHE A 76 -12.73 0.62 13.82
C PHE A 76 -14.09 0.03 14.25
N LYS A 77 -15.15 0.53 13.62
CA LYS A 77 -16.52 0.02 13.75
C LYS A 77 -16.99 -0.56 12.42
N ALA A 78 -17.71 -1.68 12.46
CA ALA A 78 -18.42 -2.18 11.28
C ALA A 78 -19.35 -1.10 10.70
N GLY A 79 -19.38 -1.00 9.37
CA GLY A 79 -20.15 -0.01 8.62
C GLY A 79 -19.55 1.39 8.52
N GLN A 80 -18.47 1.69 9.25
CA GLN A 80 -17.83 3.00 9.13
C GLN A 80 -17.09 3.14 7.79
N ILE A 81 -16.90 4.39 7.34
CA ILE A 81 -16.02 4.72 6.21
C ILE A 81 -14.66 5.13 6.77
N VAL A 82 -13.60 4.45 6.32
CA VAL A 82 -12.21 4.80 6.60
C VAL A 82 -11.69 5.62 5.43
N ASP A 83 -11.42 6.91 5.66
CA ASP A 83 -10.74 7.77 4.68
C ASP A 83 -9.24 7.44 4.69
N VAL A 84 -8.83 6.46 3.89
CA VAL A 84 -7.42 6.07 3.79
C VAL A 84 -6.61 7.22 3.22
N GLN A 85 -5.45 7.48 3.82
CA GLN A 85 -4.50 8.50 3.35
C GLN A 85 -3.18 7.82 3.04
N PHE A 86 -2.41 8.42 2.13
CA PHE A 86 -1.07 7.97 1.79
C PHE A 86 -0.05 9.05 2.12
N ALA A 87 1.19 8.63 2.33
CA ALA A 87 2.32 9.52 2.48
C ALA A 87 3.50 9.02 1.65
N ILE A 88 4.45 9.92 1.45
CA ILE A 88 5.78 9.60 0.98
C ILE A 88 6.84 9.75 2.06
N THR A 89 7.97 9.07 1.87
CA THR A 89 9.16 9.13 2.73
C THR A 89 9.58 10.54 3.07
N ASP A 90 9.56 11.44 2.09
CA ASP A 90 10.01 12.81 2.30
C ASP A 90 9.06 13.57 3.23
N GLN A 91 7.75 13.25 3.21
CA GLN A 91 6.82 13.79 4.20
C GLN A 91 7.20 13.31 5.60
N TYR A 92 7.57 12.04 5.74
CA TYR A 92 7.99 11.48 7.03
C TYR A 92 9.32 12.06 7.54
N LYS A 93 10.33 12.17 6.66
CA LYS A 93 11.65 12.73 7.00
C LYS A 93 11.57 14.19 7.47
N ARG A 94 10.64 14.97 6.90
CA ARG A 94 10.42 16.38 7.28
C ARG A 94 9.63 16.57 8.58
N MET A 95 9.01 15.52 9.14
CA MET A 95 8.33 15.63 10.44
C MET A 95 9.34 15.75 11.57
N ASP A 96 9.00 16.51 12.61
CA ASP A 96 9.74 16.44 13.88
C ASP A 96 9.49 15.10 14.59
N ASP A 97 10.41 14.71 15.47
CA ASP A 97 10.34 13.39 16.12
C ASP A 97 9.15 13.23 17.05
N LYS A 98 8.65 14.30 17.68
CA LYS A 98 7.43 14.21 18.51
C LYS A 98 6.24 13.85 17.65
N ARG A 99 6.09 14.49 16.49
CA ARG A 99 5.04 14.16 15.51
C ARG A 99 5.19 12.75 14.97
N LYS A 100 6.40 12.31 14.62
CA LYS A 100 6.65 10.94 14.15
C LYS A 100 6.14 9.89 15.14
N HIS A 101 6.29 10.12 16.44
CA HIS A 101 5.89 9.16 17.49
C HIS A 101 4.45 9.35 18.01
N SER A 102 3.74 10.40 17.59
CA SER A 102 2.38 10.70 18.07
C SER A 102 1.31 9.73 17.56
N GLY A 103 1.58 8.98 16.49
CA GLY A 103 0.58 8.17 15.78
C GLY A 103 -0.41 9.00 14.96
N VAL A 104 -0.25 10.34 14.92
CA VAL A 104 -1.00 11.24 14.04
C VAL A 104 -0.38 11.19 12.65
N PRO A 105 -1.19 11.03 11.59
CA PRO A 105 -0.69 10.97 10.23
C PRO A 105 -0.05 12.31 9.80
N PRO A 106 0.93 12.30 8.87
CA PRO A 106 1.41 13.54 8.26
C PRO A 106 0.26 14.32 7.61
N PRO A 107 0.28 15.65 7.63
CA PRO A 107 -0.72 16.43 6.92
C PRO A 107 -0.65 16.15 5.42
N MET A 108 -1.82 15.98 4.80
CA MET A 108 -1.91 15.84 3.34
C MET A 108 -1.36 17.12 2.68
N PRO A 109 -0.54 16.99 1.63
CA PRO A 109 -0.05 18.14 0.90
C PRO A 109 -1.19 18.77 0.10
N LYS A 110 -1.11 20.08 -0.14
CA LYS A 110 -2.01 20.77 -1.06
C LYS A 110 -1.58 20.50 -2.51
N ARG A 111 -2.54 20.14 -3.36
CA ARG A 111 -2.33 20.03 -4.80
C ARG A 111 -2.05 21.43 -5.37
N ARG A 112 -0.88 21.65 -5.96
CA ARG A 112 -0.50 22.93 -6.58
C ARG A 112 -0.36 22.72 -8.08
N SER A 113 -1.02 23.56 -8.87
CA SER A 113 -0.82 23.63 -10.32
C SER A 113 0.69 23.79 -10.62
N GLY A 114 1.23 22.92 -11.47
CA GLY A 114 2.65 22.95 -11.86
C GLY A 114 3.63 22.26 -10.90
N ASN A 115 3.16 21.48 -9.92
CA ASN A 115 4.07 20.72 -9.07
C ASN A 115 4.95 19.78 -9.92
N ARG A 116 6.28 19.90 -9.77
CA ARG A 116 7.25 19.04 -10.46
C ARG A 116 7.03 17.54 -10.21
N PHE A 117 6.42 17.18 -9.08
CA PHE A 117 6.02 15.81 -8.75
C PHE A 117 4.95 15.22 -9.69
N ASP A 118 4.11 16.06 -10.30
CA ASP A 118 3.08 15.61 -11.26
C ASP A 118 3.69 15.26 -12.63
N LYS A 119 4.90 15.74 -12.94
CA LYS A 119 5.57 15.57 -14.25
C LYS A 119 6.81 14.65 -14.23
N MET A 120 7.24 14.15 -13.07
CA MET A 120 8.53 13.47 -12.96
C MET A 120 8.44 11.96 -13.18
N LYS A 121 9.34 11.43 -14.02
CA LYS A 121 9.58 9.99 -14.28
C LYS A 121 9.96 9.18 -13.02
N SER A 122 10.22 9.83 -11.89
CA SER A 122 10.42 9.25 -10.57
C SER A 122 9.16 9.36 -9.69
N ASN A 123 7.98 9.11 -10.27
CA ASN A 123 6.72 9.21 -9.53
C ASN A 123 6.78 8.23 -8.35
N PRO A 124 6.68 8.67 -7.08
CA PRO A 124 6.69 7.78 -5.91
C PRO A 124 5.50 6.80 -5.88
N ARG A 125 4.63 6.88 -6.87
CA ARG A 125 3.43 6.07 -7.07
C ARG A 125 3.50 5.30 -8.39
N HIS A 126 4.65 5.23 -9.08
CA HIS A 126 4.87 4.39 -10.28
C HIS A 126 3.76 4.47 -11.34
N GLY A 127 3.33 5.69 -11.67
CA GLY A 127 2.24 5.91 -12.63
C GLY A 127 0.87 5.47 -12.11
N GLY A 128 0.71 5.30 -10.80
CA GLY A 128 -0.45 4.75 -10.13
C GLY A 128 -0.40 3.21 -10.05
N GLY A 129 -1.55 2.58 -10.21
CA GLY A 129 -1.72 1.14 -10.16
C GLY A 129 -3.03 0.73 -9.50
N GLU A 130 -3.07 -0.52 -9.05
CA GLU A 130 -4.22 -1.06 -8.36
C GLU A 130 -3.95 -1.18 -6.87
N CYS A 131 -4.71 -0.44 -6.08
CA CYS A 131 -4.75 -0.61 -4.64
C CYS A 131 -5.92 -1.50 -4.25
N GLU A 132 -5.68 -2.34 -3.26
CA GLU A 132 -6.73 -3.07 -2.56
C GLU A 132 -6.58 -2.90 -1.05
N PHE A 133 -7.72 -3.00 -0.39
CA PHE A 133 -7.85 -2.84 1.06
C PHE A 133 -8.50 -4.09 1.61
N HIS A 134 -7.94 -4.61 2.68
CA HIS A 134 -8.31 -5.90 3.23
C HIS A 134 -8.46 -5.85 4.73
N LEU A 135 -9.31 -6.73 5.25
CA LEU A 135 -9.25 -7.16 6.63
C LEU A 135 -8.46 -8.46 6.72
N SER A 136 -7.56 -8.56 7.68
CA SER A 136 -6.91 -9.82 8.05
C SER A 136 -7.19 -10.14 9.52
N TYR A 137 -7.41 -11.41 9.80
CA TYR A 137 -7.73 -11.93 11.13
C TYR A 137 -6.63 -12.88 11.64
N ASP A 138 -5.55 -13.05 10.87
CA ASP A 138 -4.49 -14.03 11.13
C ASP A 138 -3.08 -13.45 11.02
N GLY A 139 -2.96 -12.12 11.10
CA GLY A 139 -1.69 -11.41 11.05
C GLY A 139 -1.17 -11.19 9.63
N GLY A 140 -2.06 -11.11 8.65
CA GLY A 140 -1.75 -10.76 7.26
C GLY A 140 -1.50 -11.98 6.37
N LYS A 141 -1.71 -13.21 6.87
CA LYS A 141 -1.52 -14.44 6.09
C LYS A 141 -2.66 -14.63 5.09
N THR A 142 -3.88 -14.33 5.51
CA THR A 142 -5.05 -14.22 4.62
C THR A 142 -5.51 -12.78 4.53
N LEU A 143 -5.89 -12.38 3.31
CA LEU A 143 -6.37 -11.05 2.98
C LEU A 143 -7.82 -11.16 2.52
N ASN A 144 -8.73 -10.47 3.20
CA ASN A 144 -10.16 -10.47 2.88
C ASN A 144 -10.53 -9.10 2.32
N THR A 145 -10.74 -9.01 1.00
CA THR A 145 -10.86 -7.74 0.28
C THR A 145 -12.16 -7.04 0.63
N ILE A 146 -12.07 -5.75 0.94
CA ILE A 146 -13.20 -4.87 1.31
C ILE A 146 -13.27 -3.59 0.46
N GLY A 147 -12.23 -3.31 -0.34
CA GLY A 147 -12.20 -2.17 -1.23
C GLY A 147 -11.11 -2.30 -2.28
N ARG A 148 -11.29 -1.59 -3.41
CA ARG A 148 -10.35 -1.57 -4.53
C ARG A 148 -10.42 -0.22 -5.24
N TYR A 149 -9.27 0.32 -5.60
CA TYR A 149 -9.16 1.45 -6.52
C TYR A 149 -8.19 1.07 -7.63
N THR A 150 -8.55 1.36 -8.88
CA THR A 150 -7.72 1.05 -10.03
C THR A 150 -7.11 2.31 -10.61
N LYS A 151 -6.04 2.12 -11.40
CA LYS A 151 -5.36 3.17 -12.17
C LYS A 151 -4.63 4.22 -11.33
N THR A 152 -5.32 5.11 -10.65
CA THR A 152 -4.74 6.35 -10.08
C THR A 152 -4.20 6.18 -8.66
N CYS A 153 -4.42 5.03 -8.03
CA CYS A 153 -4.02 4.76 -6.66
C CYS A 153 -2.57 4.26 -6.57
N PRO A 154 -1.79 4.66 -5.54
CA PRO A 154 -2.11 5.59 -4.45
C PRO A 154 -1.89 7.06 -4.83
N SER A 155 -2.60 8.01 -4.22
CA SER A 155 -2.35 9.48 -4.23
C SER A 155 -2.20 10.00 -2.81
N ILE A 156 -1.18 10.83 -2.58
CA ILE A 156 -0.97 11.50 -1.28
C ILE A 156 -1.80 12.77 -1.11
N TYR A 157 -2.38 13.30 -2.20
CA TYR A 157 -3.19 14.52 -2.17
C TYR A 157 -4.67 14.24 -1.87
N ASP A 158 -5.06 12.96 -1.92
CA ASP A 158 -6.45 12.54 -1.88
C ASP A 158 -6.73 11.57 -0.74
N LYS A 159 -7.98 11.60 -0.26
CA LYS A 159 -8.52 10.57 0.63
C LYS A 159 -9.20 9.48 -0.18
N TRP A 160 -8.97 8.25 0.25
CA TRP A 160 -9.43 7.03 -0.40
C TRP A 160 -10.43 6.31 0.53
N PRO A 161 -11.73 6.66 0.46
CA PRO A 161 -12.72 6.10 1.36
C PRO A 161 -12.91 4.60 1.12
N VAL A 162 -12.93 3.82 2.20
CA VAL A 162 -13.21 2.38 2.17
C VAL A 162 -14.19 2.06 3.29
N LYS A 163 -15.34 1.47 2.96
CA LYS A 163 -16.33 1.03 3.95
C LYS A 163 -15.87 -0.28 4.61
N ILE A 164 -15.85 -0.31 5.94
CA ILE A 164 -15.78 -1.58 6.69
C ILE A 164 -17.14 -2.27 6.53
N PRO A 165 -17.22 -3.54 6.11
CA PRO A 165 -18.51 -4.21 5.91
C PRO A 165 -19.39 -4.18 7.16
N ASP A 166 -20.71 -3.98 6.99
CA ASP A 166 -21.66 -3.84 8.10
C ASP A 166 -21.73 -5.12 8.97
N ASN A 167 -21.52 -6.28 8.34
CA ASN A 167 -21.48 -7.58 8.99
C ASN A 167 -20.05 -8.08 9.25
N ALA A 168 -19.03 -7.21 9.20
CA ALA A 168 -17.66 -7.65 9.43
C ALA A 168 -17.50 -8.30 10.81
N LYS A 169 -16.77 -9.40 10.86
CA LYS A 169 -16.42 -10.10 12.10
C LYS A 169 -15.61 -9.20 13.01
N GLU A 170 -15.97 -9.14 14.28
CA GLU A 170 -15.18 -8.42 15.26
C GLU A 170 -13.80 -9.07 15.48
N CYS A 171 -12.81 -8.25 15.82
CA CYS A 171 -11.44 -8.70 16.03
C CYS A 171 -10.68 -7.68 16.88
N LYS A 172 -10.21 -8.10 18.07
CA LYS A 172 -9.44 -7.25 18.99
C LYS A 172 -8.04 -7.79 19.31
N GLN A 173 -7.68 -8.94 18.74
CA GLN A 173 -6.41 -9.58 18.98
C GLN A 173 -5.26 -8.79 18.32
N LYS A 174 -4.47 -8.13 19.18
CA LYS A 174 -3.24 -7.43 18.78
C LYS A 174 -2.35 -8.34 17.94
N GLY A 175 -1.81 -7.80 16.85
CA GLY A 175 -0.93 -8.55 15.97
C GLY A 175 -1.64 -9.43 14.94
N LYS A 176 -2.94 -9.71 15.12
CA LYS A 176 -3.73 -10.56 14.22
C LYS A 176 -4.76 -9.78 13.41
N CYS A 177 -5.43 -8.82 14.04
CA CYS A 177 -6.47 -8.00 13.44
C CYS A 177 -5.85 -6.83 12.69
N LEU A 178 -5.93 -6.86 11.36
CA LEU A 178 -5.26 -5.87 10.51
C LEU A 178 -6.18 -5.25 9.48
N PHE A 179 -5.99 -3.96 9.28
CA PHE A 179 -6.33 -3.30 8.03
C PHE A 179 -5.10 -3.33 7.13
N VAL A 180 -5.21 -3.95 5.97
CA VAL A 180 -4.08 -4.17 5.06
C VAL A 180 -4.32 -3.40 3.77
N TRP A 181 -3.34 -2.61 3.38
CA TRP A 181 -3.26 -2.04 2.04
C TRP A 181 -2.26 -2.85 1.22
N THR A 182 -2.66 -3.22 0.00
CA THR A 182 -1.76 -3.76 -1.01
C THR A 182 -1.84 -2.90 -2.25
N TRP A 183 -0.72 -2.74 -2.96
CA TRP A 183 -0.67 -2.00 -4.21
C TRP A 183 0.22 -2.72 -5.22
N LEU A 184 -0.33 -3.00 -6.40
CA LEU A 184 0.47 -3.38 -7.56
C LEU A 184 0.72 -2.11 -8.39
N ALA A 185 1.98 -1.71 -8.46
CA ALA A 185 2.42 -0.57 -9.27
C ALA A 185 2.01 -0.73 -10.73
N HIS A 186 1.69 0.39 -11.39
CA HIS A 186 1.29 0.37 -12.79
C HIS A 186 2.46 0.07 -13.71
N THR A 187 3.61 0.74 -13.51
CA THR A 187 4.73 0.68 -14.45
C THR A 187 5.74 -0.42 -14.16
N LEU A 188 5.67 -1.09 -13.00
CA LEU A 188 6.68 -2.07 -12.56
C LEU A 188 5.99 -3.26 -11.86
N PRO A 189 6.57 -4.48 -11.93
CA PRO A 189 5.98 -5.69 -11.35
C PRO A 189 6.25 -5.75 -9.83
N GLN A 190 5.86 -4.69 -9.14
CA GLN A 190 6.20 -4.44 -7.76
C GLN A 190 4.93 -4.41 -6.92
N TRP A 191 4.89 -5.30 -5.93
CA TRP A 191 3.82 -5.38 -4.96
C TRP A 191 4.23 -4.72 -3.65
N TYR A 192 3.43 -3.75 -3.22
CA TYR A 192 3.58 -3.05 -1.96
C TYR A 192 2.55 -3.56 -0.97
N MET A 193 2.90 -3.56 0.31
CA MET A 193 2.00 -3.99 1.37
C MET A 193 2.30 -3.23 2.66
N ASN A 194 1.29 -2.61 3.25
CA ASN A 194 1.35 -2.10 4.61
C ASN A 194 0.21 -2.67 5.44
N CYS A 195 0.46 -2.87 6.73
CA CYS A 195 -0.53 -3.39 7.68
C CYS A 195 -0.66 -2.43 8.85
N ALA A 196 -1.87 -2.01 9.18
CA ALA A 196 -2.18 -1.30 10.40
C ALA A 196 -2.84 -2.27 11.40
N ASP A 197 -2.38 -2.25 12.65
CA ASP A 197 -3.05 -2.97 13.73
C ASP A 197 -4.38 -2.26 14.05
N ILE A 198 -5.46 -3.03 14.10
CA ILE A 198 -6.80 -2.50 14.36
C ILE A 198 -7.53 -3.26 15.46
N GLU A 199 -8.48 -2.59 16.08
CA GLU A 199 -9.56 -3.22 16.85
C GLU A 199 -10.87 -2.99 16.08
N LEU A 200 -11.45 -4.06 15.55
CA LEU A 200 -12.73 -4.01 14.87
C LEU A 200 -13.85 -4.45 15.80
N THR A 201 -14.82 -3.56 16.00
CA THR A 201 -16.03 -3.83 16.79
C THR A 201 -17.25 -3.89 15.90
N ASN A 202 -18.19 -4.80 16.23
CA ASN A 202 -19.48 -4.87 15.57
C ASN A 202 -20.59 -5.11 16.60
N THR A 203 -21.23 -4.03 17.04
CA THR A 203 -22.31 -4.08 18.03
C THR A 203 -23.70 -4.14 17.39
N LYS A 204 -23.79 -3.99 16.05
CA LYS A 204 -25.07 -3.95 15.32
C LYS A 204 -25.53 -5.33 14.85
N VAL A 205 -24.59 -6.26 14.67
CA VAL A 205 -24.85 -7.60 14.14
C VAL A 205 -24.43 -8.63 15.20
N SER A 206 -25.33 -9.57 15.51
CA SER A 206 -25.05 -10.66 16.46
C SER A 206 -23.82 -11.46 16.02
N PRO A 207 -22.99 -11.97 16.96
CA PRO A 207 -21.75 -12.69 16.61
C PRO A 207 -21.95 -13.83 15.59
N SER A 208 -23.06 -14.55 15.67
CA SER A 208 -23.43 -15.63 14.74
C SER A 208 -23.70 -15.18 13.28
N LYS A 209 -24.06 -13.91 13.08
CA LYS A 209 -24.38 -13.33 11.77
C LYS A 209 -23.21 -12.54 11.17
N GLN A 210 -22.15 -12.35 11.93
CA GLN A 210 -20.94 -11.69 11.45
C GLN A 210 -20.17 -12.61 10.48
N LYS A 211 -19.54 -12.02 9.47
CA LYS A 211 -18.84 -12.74 8.40
C LYS A 211 -17.43 -12.18 8.20
N VAL A 212 -16.53 -13.08 7.84
CA VAL A 212 -15.25 -12.69 7.24
C VAL A 212 -15.52 -12.33 5.77
N PRO A 213 -15.01 -11.19 5.25
CA PRO A 213 -15.20 -10.84 3.85
C PRO A 213 -14.58 -11.86 2.88
N PRO A 214 -14.90 -11.81 1.58
CA PRO A 214 -14.30 -12.71 0.59
C PRO A 214 -12.78 -12.61 0.57
N LYS A 215 -12.10 -13.75 0.46
CA LYS A 215 -10.63 -13.82 0.37
C LYS A 215 -10.16 -13.26 -0.97
N MET A 216 -9.01 -12.60 -0.94
CA MET A 216 -8.23 -12.28 -2.14
C MET A 216 -7.97 -13.56 -2.95
N ASN A 217 -7.99 -13.43 -4.28
CA ASN A 217 -7.61 -14.50 -5.20
C ASN A 217 -6.22 -15.09 -4.88
N SER A 218 -6.10 -16.41 -4.93
CA SER A 218 -4.87 -17.15 -4.59
C SER A 218 -3.67 -16.78 -5.44
N ASN A 219 -3.85 -16.50 -6.74
CA ASN A 219 -2.75 -16.09 -7.62
C ASN A 219 -2.20 -14.72 -7.22
N ARG A 220 -3.08 -13.78 -6.83
CA ARG A 220 -2.65 -12.47 -6.27
C ARG A 220 -1.86 -12.64 -4.98
N LEU A 221 -2.39 -13.45 -4.07
CA LEU A 221 -1.75 -13.70 -2.79
C LEU A 221 -0.37 -14.37 -2.99
N ASN A 222 -0.29 -15.33 -3.92
CA ASN A 222 0.95 -15.99 -4.26
C ASN A 222 1.97 -15.04 -4.90
N ALA A 223 1.52 -14.16 -5.81
CA ALA A 223 2.36 -13.14 -6.42
C ALA A 223 2.89 -12.15 -5.36
N LEU A 224 2.03 -11.69 -4.46
CA LEU A 224 2.41 -10.86 -3.31
C LEU A 224 3.44 -11.57 -2.43
N SER A 225 3.32 -12.89 -2.22
CA SER A 225 4.28 -13.70 -1.47
C SER A 225 5.56 -14.11 -2.24
N LYS A 226 5.68 -13.73 -3.53
CA LYS A 226 6.71 -14.20 -4.50
C LYS A 226 6.93 -15.71 -4.55
N LYS A 227 5.87 -16.52 -4.45
CA LYS A 227 5.92 -17.97 -4.66
C LYS A 227 5.97 -18.39 -6.14
N GLY A 228 6.76 -17.69 -6.97
CA GLY A 228 7.01 -18.06 -8.37
C GLY A 228 6.04 -17.50 -9.41
N LEU A 229 5.00 -16.74 -9.03
CA LEU A 229 4.15 -16.02 -9.99
C LEU A 229 4.84 -14.74 -10.47
N LYS A 230 5.20 -14.69 -11.75
CA LYS A 230 5.63 -13.46 -12.44
C LYS A 230 4.39 -12.77 -13.00
N LEU A 231 3.93 -11.71 -12.36
CA LEU A 231 2.86 -10.85 -12.89
C LEU A 231 3.49 -9.68 -13.64
N LYS A 232 2.96 -9.37 -14.82
CA LYS A 232 3.29 -8.12 -15.51
C LYS A 232 2.45 -6.99 -14.94
N ALA A 233 3.08 -5.86 -14.67
CA ALA A 233 2.35 -4.65 -14.39
C ALA A 233 1.56 -4.19 -15.64
N PRO A 234 0.38 -3.57 -15.48
CA PRO A 234 -0.40 -3.10 -16.62
C PRO A 234 0.26 -1.99 -17.46
N GLY A 235 1.43 -1.50 -17.09
CA GLY A 235 2.21 -0.51 -17.85
C GLY A 235 3.61 -1.03 -18.24
N GLU A 236 3.88 -2.33 -18.09
CA GLU A 236 5.10 -2.97 -18.61
C GLU A 236 5.03 -3.16 -20.13
N ALA A 237 6.19 -3.35 -20.76
CA ALA A 237 6.32 -3.63 -22.19
C ALA A 237 5.29 -4.69 -22.66
N GLY A 238 4.36 -4.25 -23.51
CA GLY A 238 3.24 -5.04 -24.02
C GLY A 238 1.85 -4.64 -23.51
N TYR A 239 1.72 -3.74 -22.52
CA TYR A 239 0.43 -3.24 -22.01
C TYR A 239 0.17 -1.73 -22.21
N GLY A 240 1.09 -1.01 -22.85
CA GLY A 240 1.03 0.45 -23.06
C GLY A 240 1.89 1.21 -22.04
N ASN A 241 2.43 2.38 -22.43
CA ASN A 241 3.39 3.16 -21.62
C ASN A 241 2.75 4.38 -20.93
N ASP A 242 1.43 4.45 -20.86
CA ASP A 242 0.71 5.64 -20.41
C ASP A 242 0.68 5.71 -18.87
N LEU A 243 1.30 6.73 -18.29
CA LEU A 243 1.21 6.99 -16.86
C LEU A 243 -0.17 7.51 -16.50
N TYR A 244 -0.79 7.01 -15.43
CA TYR A 244 -2.01 7.63 -14.92
C TYR A 244 -1.68 8.95 -14.23
N GLU A 245 -2.41 10.00 -14.62
CA GLU A 245 -2.36 11.28 -13.92
C GLU A 245 -2.75 11.11 -12.46
N ASP A 246 -2.18 11.95 -11.58
CA ASP A 246 -2.54 12.02 -10.18
C ASP A 246 -3.93 12.63 -9.95
N SER A 247 -5.00 12.07 -10.51
CA SER A 247 -6.35 12.65 -10.40
C SER A 247 -7.10 12.24 -9.13
N GLY A 248 -6.49 11.44 -8.26
CA GLY A 248 -7.16 10.87 -7.08
C GLY A 248 -8.16 9.77 -7.45
N PRO A 249 -9.04 9.36 -6.51
CA PRO A 249 -10.00 8.30 -6.76
C PRO A 249 -11.05 8.72 -7.79
N ILE A 250 -11.23 7.89 -8.82
CA ILE A 250 -12.30 8.05 -9.82
C ILE A 250 -13.66 8.06 -9.10
N SER A 251 -14.55 8.99 -9.47
CA SER A 251 -15.85 9.21 -8.79
C SER A 251 -16.67 7.94 -8.62
N LYS A 252 -16.72 7.08 -9.64
CA LYS A 252 -17.44 5.80 -9.57
C LYS A 252 -16.84 4.88 -8.51
N GLU A 253 -15.52 4.65 -8.54
CA GLU A 253 -14.86 3.78 -7.56
C GLU A 253 -14.95 4.36 -6.15
N LYS A 254 -14.88 5.69 -6.01
CA LYS A 254 -15.09 6.38 -4.73
C LYS A 254 -16.48 6.08 -4.17
N ASN A 255 -17.51 6.13 -5.01
CA ASN A 255 -18.87 5.80 -4.61
C ASN A 255 -19.03 4.31 -4.30
N ASP A 256 -18.49 3.42 -5.14
CA ASP A 256 -18.55 1.97 -4.93
C ASP A 256 -17.93 1.60 -3.57
N ASN A 257 -16.71 2.06 -3.28
CA ASN A 257 -16.02 1.76 -2.02
C ASN A 257 -16.72 2.37 -0.79
N ARG A 258 -17.35 3.55 -0.92
CA ARG A 258 -18.19 4.12 0.17
C ARG A 258 -19.42 3.26 0.46
N ASN A 259 -19.93 2.56 -0.54
CA ASN A 259 -21.07 1.65 -0.42
C ASN A 259 -20.67 0.20 -0.14
N GLY A 260 -19.38 -0.10 0.02
CA GLY A 260 -18.88 -1.47 0.26
C GLY A 260 -18.95 -2.36 -0.98
N ILE A 261 -19.11 -1.77 -2.17
CA ILE A 261 -19.02 -2.46 -3.46
C ILE A 261 -17.55 -2.46 -3.87
N ILE A 262 -16.99 -3.63 -4.20
CA ILE A 262 -15.58 -3.75 -4.59
C ILE A 262 -15.48 -3.62 -6.11
N PRO A 263 -14.88 -2.54 -6.66
CA PRO A 263 -14.67 -2.41 -8.10
C PRO A 263 -13.94 -3.60 -8.70
N LYS A 264 -14.18 -3.93 -9.98
CA LYS A 264 -13.49 -5.04 -10.64
C LYS A 264 -11.99 -4.77 -10.72
N SER A 265 -11.21 -5.84 -10.61
CA SER A 265 -9.76 -5.81 -10.81
C SER A 265 -9.45 -5.36 -12.24
N SER A 266 -8.48 -4.46 -12.38
CA SER A 266 -7.83 -4.12 -13.64
C SER A 266 -6.74 -5.13 -14.02
N LEU A 267 -6.26 -5.91 -13.04
CA LEU A 267 -5.27 -6.96 -13.28
C LEU A 267 -5.89 -8.13 -14.05
N LYS A 268 -5.18 -8.54 -15.09
CA LYS A 268 -5.32 -9.84 -15.74
C LYS A 268 -4.22 -10.74 -15.16
N ILE A 269 -4.62 -11.78 -14.45
CA ILE A 269 -3.73 -12.71 -13.74
C ILE A 269 -3.84 -14.07 -14.40
#